data_AF-A0A8J3V2S8-F1
#
_entry.id   AF-A0A8J3V2S8-F1
#
_cell.length_a   1.000
_cell.length_b   1.000
_cell.length_c   1.000
_cell.angle_alpha   90.00
_cell.angle_beta   90.00
_cell.angle_gamma   90.00
#
_symmetry.space_group_name_H-M   'P 1'
#
loop_
_entity.id
_entity.type
_entity.pdbx_description
1 polymer ?
#
loop_
_entity_poly.entity_id
_entity_poly.type
_entity_poly.pdbx_seq_one_letter_code
_entity_poly.pdbx_strand_id
1 'polypeptide(L)'
;MTSWHPAPGEDASVALALINSWYSTPGSGASTGPVKVWHAERAGGFDAVLAHIARDAVDVVTGPRAPTIRRCESPGCVRIFLRQHARRIWCSTTCGDRVRAERHHRLHQAGRDG
;
A
#
# COMPACT_ATOMS: atom_id res chain seq x y z
N MET A 1 -3.72 19.34 -0.37
CA MET A 1 -4.27 18.02 0.01
C MET A 1 -5.07 17.52 -1.18
N THR A 2 -4.51 16.62 -1.98
CA THR A 2 -5.24 16.05 -3.13
C THR A 2 -6.20 15.00 -2.60
N SER A 3 -7.49 15.33 -2.59
CA SER A 3 -8.57 14.38 -2.38
C SER A 3 -8.57 13.37 -3.53
N TRP A 4 -8.22 12.13 -3.24
CA TRP A 4 -8.28 11.04 -4.19
C TRP A 4 -9.75 10.73 -4.48
N HIS A 5 -10.16 10.86 -5.75
CA HIS A 5 -11.46 10.43 -6.25
C HIS A 5 -11.21 9.30 -7.26
N PRO A 6 -11.98 8.18 -7.22
CA PRO A 6 -11.91 7.15 -8.24
C PRO A 6 -12.29 7.72 -9.62
N ALA A 7 -11.78 7.12 -10.69
CA ALA A 7 -12.07 7.59 -12.05
C ALA A 7 -13.58 7.45 -12.37
N PRO A 8 -14.18 8.37 -13.14
CA PRO A 8 -15.59 8.26 -13.52
C PRO A 8 -15.82 6.97 -14.33
N GLY A 9 -16.61 6.05 -13.79
CA GLY A 9 -16.90 4.72 -14.35
C GLY A 9 -16.39 3.53 -13.51
N GLU A 10 -15.59 3.77 -12.47
CA GLU A 10 -15.23 2.73 -11.50
C GLU A 10 -16.18 2.80 -10.30
N ASP A 11 -17.16 1.88 -10.25
CA ASP A 11 -18.00 1.69 -9.06
C ASP A 11 -17.18 1.04 -7.93
N ALA A 12 -16.39 1.87 -7.22
CA ALA A 12 -15.66 1.47 -6.02
C ALA A 12 -16.60 1.03 -4.88
N SER A 13 -17.91 1.25 -5.04
CA SER A 13 -18.98 0.84 -4.13
C SER A 13 -19.00 -0.67 -3.91
N VAL A 14 -18.70 -1.49 -4.92
CA VAL A 14 -18.64 -2.95 -4.79
C VAL A 14 -17.41 -3.36 -3.97
N ALA A 15 -16.23 -2.84 -4.31
CA ALA A 15 -15.00 -3.12 -3.56
C ALA A 15 -15.13 -2.66 -2.09
N LEU A 16 -15.67 -1.47 -1.86
CA LEU A 16 -15.89 -0.93 -0.53
C LEU A 16 -16.95 -1.71 0.24
N ALA A 17 -18.04 -2.16 -0.40
CA ALA A 17 -19.05 -3.01 0.21
C ALA A 17 -18.50 -4.40 0.56
N LEU A 18 -17.63 -4.97 -0.28
CA LEU A 18 -16.95 -6.24 0.01
C LEU A 18 -15.98 -6.11 1.20
N ILE A 19 -15.26 -4.98 1.30
CA ILE A 19 -14.38 -4.69 2.44
C ILE A 19 -15.20 -4.45 3.72
N ASN A 20 -16.26 -3.65 3.66
CA ASN A 20 -17.07 -3.29 4.84
C ASN A 20 -17.93 -4.46 5.36
N SER A 21 -18.46 -5.30 4.47
CA SER A 21 -19.19 -6.52 4.87
C SER A 21 -18.27 -7.53 5.56
N TRP A 22 -16.98 -7.53 5.26
CA TRP A 22 -15.97 -8.33 5.96
C TRP A 22 -15.68 -7.81 7.37
N TYR A 23 -15.47 -6.50 7.51
CA TYR A 23 -15.22 -5.85 8.81
C TYR A 23 -16.39 -5.89 9.78
N SER A 24 -17.62 -6.06 9.27
CA SER A 24 -18.84 -6.09 10.08
C SER A 24 -19.11 -7.44 10.75
N THR A 25 -18.12 -8.33 10.89
CA THR A 25 -18.28 -9.55 11.71
C THR A 25 -17.86 -9.28 13.15
N PRO A 26 -18.78 -9.30 14.14
CA PRO A 26 -18.38 -9.42 15.53
C PRO A 26 -17.76 -10.81 15.72
N GLY A 27 -16.55 -10.86 16.23
CA GLY A 27 -15.92 -12.10 16.63
C GLY A 27 -16.73 -12.84 17.70
N SER A 28 -16.77 -14.16 17.55
CA SER A 28 -17.02 -15.17 18.59
C SER A 28 -18.37 -15.16 19.31
N GLY A 29 -19.35 -15.83 18.69
CA GLY A 29 -20.46 -16.49 19.38
C GLY A 29 -20.92 -17.65 18.52
N ALA A 30 -20.87 -18.88 19.05
CA ALA A 30 -21.11 -20.11 18.30
C ALA A 30 -22.43 -20.05 17.49
N SER A 31 -22.34 -20.16 16.17
CA SER A 31 -23.50 -20.40 15.31
C SER A 31 -23.25 -21.63 14.46
N THR A 32 -23.78 -22.77 14.91
CA THR A 32 -24.09 -23.91 14.06
C THR A 32 -25.30 -23.54 13.20
N GLY A 33 -25.08 -22.65 12.25
CA GLY A 33 -26.08 -22.20 11.28
C GLY A 33 -25.46 -22.19 9.88
N PRO A 34 -26.28 -22.24 8.81
CA PRO A 34 -25.79 -22.28 7.46
C PRO A 34 -24.90 -21.05 7.20
N VAL A 35 -23.61 -21.31 6.97
CA VAL A 35 -22.65 -20.28 6.56
C VAL A 35 -22.97 -19.90 5.13
N LYS A 36 -23.30 -18.63 4.89
CA LYS A 36 -23.38 -18.08 3.52
C LYS A 36 -21.95 -17.98 2.98
N VAL A 37 -21.55 -18.95 2.17
CA VAL A 37 -20.33 -18.89 1.38
C VAL A 37 -20.68 -18.26 0.05
N TRP A 38 -20.11 -17.09 -0.23
CA TRP A 38 -20.23 -16.45 -1.53
C TRP A 38 -19.31 -17.16 -2.52
N HIS A 39 -19.89 -17.86 -3.49
CA HIS A 39 -19.17 -18.30 -4.68
C HIS A 39 -19.21 -17.14 -5.68
N ALA A 40 -18.08 -16.50 -5.94
CA ALA A 40 -17.96 -15.62 -7.09
C ALA A 40 -18.18 -16.49 -8.34
N GLU A 41 -19.27 -16.26 -9.08
CA GLU A 41 -19.67 -17.03 -10.26
C GLU A 41 -18.64 -17.01 -11.40
N ARG A 42 -17.56 -16.24 -11.26
CA ARG A 42 -16.26 -16.60 -11.83
C ARG A 42 -15.14 -16.39 -10.81
N ALA A 43 -14.48 -17.47 -10.41
CA ALA A 43 -13.11 -17.36 -9.94
C ALA A 43 -12.29 -16.80 -11.12
N GLY A 44 -11.82 -15.54 -11.03
CA GLY A 44 -10.90 -14.96 -12.02
C GLY A 44 -11.31 -13.65 -12.71
N GLY A 45 -12.32 -12.93 -12.23
CA GLY A 45 -12.61 -11.56 -12.71
C GLY A 45 -11.66 -10.50 -12.13
N PHE A 46 -11.49 -9.37 -12.82
CA PHE A 46 -10.68 -8.23 -12.36
C PHE A 46 -11.11 -7.72 -10.97
N ASP A 47 -12.43 -7.65 -10.71
CA ASP A 47 -12.97 -7.23 -9.42
C ASP A 47 -12.59 -8.17 -8.27
N ALA A 48 -12.54 -9.47 -8.53
CA ALA A 48 -12.10 -10.45 -7.54
C ALA A 48 -10.61 -10.25 -7.20
N VAL A 49 -9.77 -10.00 -8.22
CA VAL A 49 -8.34 -9.69 -8.03
C VAL A 49 -8.17 -8.40 -7.24
N LEU A 50 -8.93 -7.34 -7.59
CA LEU A 50 -8.90 -6.08 -6.85
C LEU A 50 -9.33 -6.25 -5.39
N ALA A 51 -10.39 -7.02 -5.13
CA ALA A 51 -10.84 -7.31 -3.78
C ALA A 51 -9.77 -8.05 -2.96
N HIS A 52 -9.04 -8.98 -3.58
CA HIS A 52 -7.90 -9.65 -2.95
C HIS A 52 -6.75 -8.68 -2.64
N ILE A 53 -6.35 -7.85 -3.61
CA ILE A 53 -5.30 -6.83 -3.40
C ILE A 53 -5.70 -5.85 -2.30
N ALA A 54 -6.95 -5.41 -2.30
CA ALA A 54 -7.45 -4.48 -1.29
C ALA A 54 -7.43 -5.09 0.11
N ARG A 55 -7.81 -6.38 0.25
CA ARG A 55 -7.70 -7.12 1.51
C ARG A 55 -6.26 -7.19 1.99
N ASP A 56 -5.34 -7.61 1.12
CA ASP A 56 -3.92 -7.74 1.49
C ASP A 56 -3.33 -6.37 1.88
N ALA A 57 -3.70 -5.31 1.16
CA ALA A 57 -3.26 -3.95 1.47
C ALA A 57 -3.75 -3.50 2.85
N VAL A 58 -5.03 -3.77 3.15
CA VAL A 58 -5.64 -3.49 4.45
C VAL A 58 -4.91 -4.24 5.57
N ASP A 59 -4.68 -5.55 5.42
CA ASP A 59 -3.95 -6.35 6.40
C ASP A 59 -2.52 -5.83 6.64
N VAL A 60 -1.86 -5.32 5.58
CA VAL A 60 -0.53 -4.70 5.70
C VAL A 60 -0.57 -3.40 6.51
N VAL A 61 -1.59 -2.55 6.32
CA VAL A 61 -1.66 -1.23 6.97
C VAL A 61 -2.30 -1.25 8.35
N THR A 62 -3.10 -2.26 8.68
CA THR A 62 -3.72 -2.42 10.02
C THR A 62 -3.06 -3.52 10.86
N GLY A 63 -2.31 -4.43 10.24
CA GLY A 63 -1.72 -5.58 10.91
C GLY A 63 -0.38 -5.30 11.61
N PRO A 64 0.29 -6.36 12.11
CA PRO A 64 1.51 -6.26 12.90
C PRO A 64 2.70 -5.58 12.18
N ARG A 65 2.66 -5.52 10.84
CA ARG A 65 3.70 -4.90 10.02
C ARG A 65 3.46 -3.40 9.80
N ALA A 66 2.28 -2.88 10.15
CA ALA A 66 1.96 -1.46 10.00
C ALA A 66 3.02 -0.53 10.62
N PRO A 67 3.58 -0.81 11.82
CA PRO A 67 4.64 0.03 12.41
C PRO A 67 5.95 0.05 11.61
N THR A 68 6.13 -0.85 10.63
CA THR A 68 7.31 -0.91 9.76
C THR A 68 7.14 -0.11 8.47
N ILE A 69 5.93 0.38 8.18
CA ILE A 69 5.68 1.23 7.03
C ILE A 69 6.43 2.56 7.22
N ARG A 70 7.14 2.98 6.17
CA ARG A 70 7.89 4.23 6.12
C ARG A 70 7.68 4.91 4.77
N ARG A 71 7.76 6.23 4.75
CA ARG A 71 7.91 7.02 3.52
C ARG A 71 9.35 6.96 3.05
N CYS A 72 9.57 6.98 1.74
CA CYS A 72 10.91 7.09 1.16
C CYS A 72 11.52 8.46 1.48
N GLU A 73 12.78 8.50 1.90
CA GLU A 73 13.49 9.76 2.19
C GLU A 73 14.20 10.37 0.96
N SER A 74 14.01 9.81 -0.24
CA SER A 74 14.55 10.38 -1.47
C SER A 74 13.75 11.63 -1.87
N PRO A 75 14.39 12.77 -2.20
CA PRO A 75 13.71 13.97 -2.64
C PRO A 75 12.74 13.70 -3.81
N GLY A 76 11.50 14.17 -3.69
CA GLY A 76 10.45 14.00 -4.70
C GLY A 76 9.82 12.59 -4.78
N CYS A 77 10.25 11.63 -3.96
CA CYS A 77 9.65 10.30 -3.96
C CYS A 77 8.41 10.22 -3.05
N VAL A 78 7.27 9.80 -3.61
CA VAL A 78 6.00 9.66 -2.87
C VAL A 78 5.70 8.22 -2.40
N ARG A 79 6.60 7.27 -2.68
CA ARG A 79 6.38 5.85 -2.35
C ARG A 79 6.55 5.58 -0.86
N ILE A 80 5.74 4.65 -0.35
CA ILE A 80 5.91 4.00 0.95
C ILE A 80 6.57 2.63 0.78
N PHE A 81 7.24 2.14 1.82
CA PHE A 81 7.85 0.81 1.84
C PHE A 81 7.80 0.19 3.23
N LEU A 82 7.92 -1.13 3.29
CA LEU A 82 8.08 -1.87 4.54
C LEU A 82 9.57 -1.94 4.92
N ARG A 83 9.91 -1.34 6.06
CA ARG A 83 11.28 -1.28 6.58
C ARG A 83 11.65 -2.59 7.27
N GLN A 84 12.24 -3.50 6.50
CA GLN A 84 12.75 -4.80 6.98
C GLN A 84 14.04 -4.67 7.81
N HIS A 85 14.83 -3.62 7.57
CA HIS A 85 16.09 -3.36 8.29
C HIS A 85 16.16 -1.92 8.77
N ALA A 86 16.74 -1.70 9.95
CA ALA A 86 16.77 -0.39 10.58
C ALA A 86 17.48 0.70 9.73
N ARG A 87 18.46 0.34 8.93
CA ARG A 87 19.22 1.30 8.09
C ARG A 87 18.54 1.61 6.75
N ARG A 88 17.46 0.90 6.37
CA ARG A 88 16.78 1.16 5.09
C ARG A 88 15.87 2.38 5.22
N ILE A 89 16.24 3.45 4.53
CA ILE A 89 15.50 4.72 4.47
C ILE A 89 14.94 5.05 3.07
N TRP A 90 15.27 4.23 2.05
CA TRP A 90 14.79 4.39 0.68
C TRP A 90 13.95 3.21 0.21
N CYS A 91 12.94 3.49 -0.61
CA CYS A 91 12.03 2.47 -1.12
C CYS A 91 12.71 1.52 -2.12
N SER A 92 13.78 1.94 -2.80
CA SER A 92 14.53 1.13 -3.75
C SER A 92 15.98 1.59 -3.86
N THR A 93 16.84 0.74 -4.43
CA THR A 93 18.24 1.07 -4.76
C THR A 93 18.32 2.32 -5.63
N THR A 94 17.47 2.43 -6.66
CA THR A 94 17.40 3.59 -7.56
C THR A 94 17.16 4.92 -6.81
N CYS A 95 16.31 4.92 -5.78
CA CYS A 95 16.09 6.13 -4.98
C CYS A 95 17.33 6.50 -4.14
N GLY A 96 18.05 5.50 -3.64
CA GLY A 96 19.32 5.70 -2.94
C GLY A 96 20.45 6.16 -3.85
N ASP A 97 20.53 5.63 -5.06
CA ASP A 97 21.53 6.02 -6.06
C ASP A 97 21.32 7.47 -6.50
N ARG A 98 20.06 7.88 -6.72
CA ARG A 98 19.72 9.28 -7.03
C ARG A 98 20.24 10.25 -5.97
N VAL A 99 20.02 9.96 -4.68
CA VAL A 99 20.48 10.79 -3.56
C VAL A 99 22.01 10.84 -3.51
N ARG A 100 22.69 9.70 -3.71
CA ARG A 100 24.16 9.63 -3.74
C ARG A 100 24.75 10.42 -4.90
N ALA A 101 24.16 10.33 -6.10
CA ALA A 101 24.57 11.07 -7.27
C ALA A 101 24.40 12.58 -7.07
N GLU A 102 23.25 13.02 -6.55
CA GLU A 102 23.01 14.43 -6.26
C GLU A 102 24.02 14.99 -5.24
N ARG A 103 24.30 14.25 -4.17
CA ARG A 103 25.33 14.64 -3.19
C ARG A 103 26.70 14.79 -3.86
N HIS A 104 27.09 13.85 -4.70
CA HIS A 104 28.34 13.90 -5.44
C HIS A 104 28.41 15.14 -6.34
N HIS A 105 27.37 15.41 -7.14
CA HIS A 105 27.32 16.59 -8.00
C HIS A 105 27.45 17.90 -7.21
N ARG A 106 26.73 18.04 -6.08
CA ARG A 106 26.81 19.23 -5.22
C ARG A 106 28.23 19.47 -4.68
N LEU A 107 28.92 18.41 -4.25
CA LEU A 107 30.30 18.50 -3.77
C LEU A 107 31.26 18.93 -4.90
N HIS A 108 31.09 18.40 -6.11
CA HIS A 108 31.93 18.76 -7.25
C HIS A 108 31.66 20.15 -7.79
N GLN A 109 30.43 20.66 -7.69
CA GLN A 109 30.09 22.04 -8.03
C GLN A 109 30.74 23.00 -7.04
N ALA A 110 30.61 22.75 -5.73
CA ALA A 110 31.22 23.56 -4.69
C ALA A 110 32.76 23.66 -4.79
N GLY A 111 33.43 22.60 -5.26
CA GLY A 111 34.88 22.61 -5.49
C GLY A 111 35.31 23.23 -6.82
N ARG A 112 34.38 23.56 -7.72
CA ARG A 112 34.65 24.29 -8.97
C ARG A 112 34.42 25.80 -8.82
N ASP A 113 33.60 26.19 -7.86
CA ASP A 113 33.16 27.57 -7.62
C ASP A 113 34.01 28.31 -6.57
N GLY A 114 35.01 27.66 -5.96
CA GLY A 114 35.95 28.23 -4.99
C GLY A 114 37.39 28.10 -5.45
#